data_AF-A0A0J6K2M3-F1
#
_entry.id   AF-A0A0J6K2M3-F1
#
_cell.length_a   1.000
_cell.length_b   1.000
_cell.length_c   1.000
_cell.angle_alpha   90.00
_cell.angle_beta   90.00
_cell.angle_gamma   90.00
#
_symmetry.space_group_name_H-M   'P 1'
#
loop_
_entity.id
_entity.type
_entity.pdbx_description
1 polymer ?
#
loop_
_entity_poly.entity_id
_entity_poly.type
_entity_poly.pdbx_seq_one_letter_code
_entity_poly.pdbx_strand_id
1 'polypeptide(L)'
;MTFPFIDAWPRRLFWLCCLLSLGACAQPRPRATAPAAPIIRCPDANQILLLQGQTRDVQALALAGRESCGSSRLLGLLQQLQAPENRADAQRLQIQFESLLSKPEQLDPASLSLARSVLQQLQERRKLTEALERQQAQNRDLQKRYDDLNAKLNALREVERDLQLKPSKTKGAQP
;
A
#
# COMPACT_ATOMS: atom_id res chain seq x y z
N MET A 1 -82.79 -19.00 -59.94
CA MET A 1 -82.16 -20.17 -59.29
C MET A 1 -81.01 -19.66 -58.44
N THR A 2 -81.23 -19.61 -57.14
CA THR A 2 -80.30 -19.16 -56.09
C THR A 2 -79.46 -20.34 -55.63
N PHE A 3 -78.14 -20.18 -55.62
CA PHE A 3 -77.19 -21.17 -55.09
C PHE A 3 -77.01 -20.97 -53.58
N PRO A 4 -77.20 -22.00 -52.74
CA PRO A 4 -76.82 -21.96 -51.33
C PRO A 4 -75.53 -22.75 -51.14
N PHE A 5 -74.39 -22.10 -50.90
CA PHE A 5 -73.17 -22.84 -50.50
C PHE A 5 -72.14 -21.96 -49.77
N ILE A 6 -72.53 -21.33 -48.65
CA ILE A 6 -71.58 -20.57 -47.82
C ILE A 6 -71.93 -20.75 -46.35
N ASP A 7 -71.63 -21.90 -45.75
CA ASP A 7 -71.74 -22.05 -44.28
C ASP A 7 -70.70 -23.00 -43.64
N ALA A 8 -69.67 -23.43 -44.38
CA ALA A 8 -68.66 -24.37 -43.86
C ALA A 8 -67.26 -23.75 -43.62
N TRP A 9 -67.10 -22.44 -43.83
CA TRP A 9 -65.80 -21.76 -43.73
C TRP A 9 -65.38 -21.18 -42.36
N PRO A 10 -66.27 -20.77 -41.43
CA PRO A 10 -65.81 -20.03 -40.25
C PRO A 10 -65.09 -20.91 -39.22
N ARG A 11 -65.41 -22.21 -39.16
CA ARG A 11 -64.75 -23.16 -38.23
C ARG A 11 -63.32 -23.51 -38.63
N ARG A 12 -63.03 -23.63 -39.94
CA ARG A 12 -61.68 -23.97 -40.42
C ARG A 12 -60.71 -22.78 -40.30
N LEU A 13 -61.21 -21.56 -40.51
CA LEU A 13 -60.45 -20.33 -40.31
C LEU A 13 -60.12 -20.09 -38.83
N PHE A 14 -61.05 -20.39 -37.92
CA PHE A 14 -60.80 -20.28 -36.49
C PHE A 14 -59.71 -21.26 -36.00
N TRP A 15 -59.70 -22.49 -36.52
CA TRP A 15 -58.66 -23.48 -36.23
C TRP A 15 -57.28 -23.07 -36.77
N LEU A 16 -57.22 -22.48 -37.97
CA LEU A 16 -55.96 -21.96 -38.52
C LEU A 16 -55.41 -20.77 -37.72
N CYS A 17 -56.27 -19.84 -37.28
CA CYS A 17 -55.86 -18.74 -36.40
C CYS A 17 -55.35 -19.23 -35.03
N CYS A 18 -55.99 -20.25 -34.43
CA CYS A 18 -55.50 -20.84 -33.19
C CYS A 18 -54.13 -21.53 -33.36
N LEU A 19 -53.90 -22.21 -34.49
CA LEU A 19 -52.59 -22.83 -34.77
C LEU A 19 -51.48 -21.78 -35.02
N LEU A 20 -51.81 -20.63 -35.62
CA LEU A 20 -50.85 -19.53 -35.79
C LEU A 20 -50.43 -18.88 -34.45
N SER A 21 -51.30 -18.83 -33.43
CA SER A 21 -50.93 -18.27 -32.12
C SER A 21 -50.09 -19.22 -31.26
N LEU A 22 -50.18 -20.53 -31.49
CA LEU A 22 -49.33 -21.54 -30.83
C LEU A 22 -47.89 -21.59 -31.40
N GLY A 23 -47.68 -21.16 -32.64
CA GLY A 23 -46.36 -21.10 -33.28
C GLY A 23 -45.45 -19.97 -32.76
N ALA A 24 -46.01 -18.95 -32.11
CA ALA A 24 -45.25 -17.80 -31.58
C ALA A 24 -44.48 -18.12 -30.28
N CYS A 25 -44.77 -19.24 -29.60
CA CYS A 25 -44.08 -19.67 -28.38
C CYS A 25 -42.90 -20.61 -28.63
N ALA A 26 -42.68 -21.05 -29.87
CA ALA A 26 -41.55 -21.89 -30.26
C ALA A 26 -40.43 -21.06 -30.93
N GLN A 27 -40.33 -19.77 -30.61
CA GLN A 27 -39.15 -18.98 -30.95
C GLN A 27 -37.96 -19.59 -30.18
N PRO A 28 -36.98 -20.23 -30.85
CA PRO A 28 -35.74 -20.56 -30.17
C PRO A 28 -35.15 -19.23 -29.73
N ARG A 29 -35.18 -19.00 -28.41
CA ARG A 29 -34.50 -17.88 -27.77
C ARG A 29 -33.10 -17.84 -28.39
N PRO A 30 -32.72 -16.79 -29.14
CA PRO A 30 -31.37 -16.70 -29.65
C PRO A 30 -30.49 -16.90 -28.44
N ARG A 31 -29.66 -17.95 -28.47
CA ARG A 31 -28.64 -18.22 -27.46
C ARG A 31 -28.01 -16.87 -27.20
N ALA A 32 -28.29 -16.28 -26.04
CA ALA A 32 -27.64 -15.07 -25.62
C ALA A 32 -26.16 -15.43 -25.70
N THR A 33 -25.46 -14.88 -26.68
CA THR A 33 -24.02 -14.89 -26.75
C THR A 33 -23.56 -14.57 -25.34
N ALA A 34 -22.84 -15.51 -24.72
CA ALA A 34 -22.30 -15.33 -23.39
C ALA A 34 -21.75 -13.90 -23.30
N PRO A 35 -22.14 -13.09 -22.30
CA PRO A 35 -21.67 -11.73 -22.21
C PRO A 35 -20.15 -11.77 -22.35
N ALA A 36 -19.63 -11.08 -23.37
CA ALA A 36 -18.20 -10.97 -23.57
C ALA A 36 -17.60 -10.63 -22.22
N ALA A 37 -16.71 -11.49 -21.72
CA ALA A 37 -16.12 -11.30 -20.40
C ALA A 37 -15.67 -9.84 -20.29
N PRO A 38 -16.04 -9.12 -19.21
CA PRO A 38 -15.70 -7.72 -19.10
C PRO A 38 -14.19 -7.61 -19.28
N ILE A 39 -13.76 -6.77 -20.22
CA ILE A 39 -12.34 -6.50 -20.42
C ILE A 39 -11.88 -5.74 -19.18
N ILE A 40 -11.33 -6.46 -18.21
CA ILE A 40 -10.75 -5.88 -17.01
C ILE A 40 -9.49 -5.15 -17.45
N ARG A 41 -9.58 -3.83 -17.66
CA ARG A 41 -8.39 -3.00 -17.87
C ARG A 41 -7.71 -2.79 -16.54
N CYS A 42 -6.45 -3.20 -16.46
CA CYS A 42 -5.62 -2.91 -15.31
C CYS A 42 -5.35 -1.40 -15.21
N PRO A 43 -5.32 -0.82 -13.99
CA PRO A 43 -5.02 0.58 -13.81
C PRO A 43 -3.58 0.86 -14.22
N ASP A 44 -3.39 1.98 -14.92
CA ASP A 44 -2.09 2.47 -15.37
C ASP A 44 -1.33 3.15 -14.22
N ALA A 45 -0.05 3.45 -14.46
CA ALA A 45 0.80 4.09 -13.47
C ALA A 45 0.26 5.44 -12.97
N ASN A 46 -0.37 6.24 -13.84
CA ASN A 46 -0.93 7.53 -13.45
C ASN A 46 -2.17 7.36 -12.56
N GLN A 47 -3.04 6.39 -12.87
CA GLN A 47 -4.17 6.06 -11.99
C GLN A 47 -3.69 5.59 -10.62
N ILE A 48 -2.62 4.79 -10.55
CA ILE A 48 -2.05 4.36 -9.26
C ILE A 48 -1.60 5.56 -8.43
N LEU A 49 -0.89 6.51 -9.03
CA LEU A 49 -0.42 7.72 -8.35
C LEU A 49 -1.58 8.61 -7.88
N LEU A 50 -2.62 8.76 -8.70
CA LEU A 50 -3.82 9.52 -8.33
C LEU A 50 -4.58 8.85 -7.18
N LEU A 51 -4.67 7.52 -7.20
CA LEU A 51 -5.35 6.74 -6.16
C LEU A 51 -4.57 6.72 -4.85
N GLN A 52 -3.24 6.80 -4.89
CA GLN A 52 -2.40 6.84 -3.69
C GLN A 52 -2.76 8.01 -2.75
N GLY A 53 -3.22 9.13 -3.29
CA GLY A 53 -3.65 10.31 -2.52
C GLY A 53 -5.09 10.26 -2.01
N GLN A 54 -5.87 9.24 -2.38
CA GLN A 54 -7.29 9.12 -2.04
C GLN A 54 -7.51 8.30 -0.76
N THR A 55 -8.74 8.31 -0.23
CA THR A 55 -9.11 7.48 0.94
C THR A 55 -9.19 6.00 0.58
N ARG A 56 -9.06 5.13 1.58
CA ARG A 56 -9.12 3.67 1.40
C ARG A 56 -10.41 3.20 0.72
N ASP A 57 -11.53 3.84 1.02
CA ASP A 57 -12.84 3.48 0.47
C ASP A 57 -12.91 3.77 -1.03
N VAL A 58 -12.39 4.93 -1.46
CA VAL A 58 -12.35 5.31 -2.88
C VAL A 58 -11.40 4.40 -3.64
N GLN A 59 -10.27 4.01 -3.04
CA GLN A 59 -9.35 3.04 -3.62
C GLN A 59 -10.01 1.66 -3.75
N ALA A 60 -10.70 1.17 -2.73
CA ALA A 60 -11.41 -0.11 -2.76
C ALA A 60 -12.48 -0.14 -3.85
N LEU A 61 -13.24 0.95 -4.01
CA LEU A 61 -14.23 1.10 -5.09
C LEU A 61 -13.56 1.15 -6.48
N ALA A 62 -12.44 1.85 -6.62
CA ALA A 62 -11.71 1.95 -7.89
C ALA A 62 -11.01 0.64 -8.30
N LEU A 63 -10.69 -0.21 -7.32
CA LEU A 63 -10.02 -1.50 -7.51
C LEU A 63 -11.00 -2.68 -7.54
N ALA A 64 -12.28 -2.48 -7.20
CA ALA A 64 -13.29 -3.52 -7.19
C ALA A 64 -13.34 -4.25 -8.55
N GLY A 65 -13.06 -5.56 -8.52
CA GLY A 65 -13.02 -6.40 -9.73
C GLY A 65 -11.69 -6.36 -10.51
N ARG A 66 -10.64 -5.71 -9.98
CA ARG A 66 -9.29 -5.60 -10.56
C ARG A 66 -8.20 -6.21 -9.67
N GLU A 67 -8.59 -7.10 -8.76
CA GLU A 67 -7.74 -7.80 -7.79
C GLU A 67 -6.60 -8.62 -8.45
N SER A 68 -6.80 -9.04 -9.70
CA SER A 68 -5.86 -9.88 -10.47
C SER A 68 -4.71 -9.11 -11.09
N CYS A 69 -4.81 -7.77 -11.20
CA CYS A 69 -3.79 -6.94 -11.83
C CYS A 69 -2.56 -6.76 -10.93
N GLY A 70 -1.36 -6.76 -11.51
CA GLY A 70 -0.13 -6.44 -10.76
C GLY A 70 -0.13 -5.02 -10.18
N SER A 71 -0.84 -4.09 -10.83
CA SER A 71 -0.97 -2.69 -10.40
C SER A 71 -1.80 -2.50 -9.14
N SER A 72 -2.81 -3.33 -8.87
CA SER A 72 -3.59 -3.27 -7.61
C SER A 72 -2.74 -3.72 -6.43
N ARG A 73 -1.91 -4.77 -6.63
CA ARG A 73 -0.92 -5.21 -5.63
C ARG A 73 0.11 -4.12 -5.34
N LEU A 74 0.63 -3.46 -6.39
CA LEU A 74 1.58 -2.36 -6.24
C LEU A 74 0.98 -1.20 -5.43
N LEU A 75 -0.28 -0.83 -5.69
CA LEU A 75 -0.97 0.20 -4.92
C LEU A 75 -1.12 -0.18 -3.44
N GLY A 76 -1.49 -1.44 -3.15
CA GLY A 76 -1.55 -1.95 -1.78
C GLY A 76 -0.21 -1.85 -1.05
N LEU A 77 0.90 -2.17 -1.73
CA LEU A 77 2.24 -2.00 -1.15
C LEU A 77 2.61 -0.53 -0.92
N LEU A 78 2.26 0.37 -1.85
CA LEU A 78 2.49 1.81 -1.69
C LEU A 78 1.68 2.38 -0.52
N GLN A 79 0.49 1.85 -0.27
CA GLN A 79 -0.33 2.25 0.86
C GLN A 79 0.28 1.79 2.19
N GLN A 80 0.79 0.56 2.24
CA GLN A 80 1.50 0.06 3.42
C GLN A 80 2.79 0.84 3.69
N LEU A 81 3.43 1.37 2.65
CA LEU A 81 4.61 2.21 2.76
C LEU A 81 4.34 3.57 3.42
N GLN A 82 3.12 4.11 3.37
CA GLN A 82 2.79 5.41 3.96
C GLN A 82 2.77 5.37 5.50
N ALA A 83 2.51 4.21 6.10
CA ALA A 83 2.49 4.02 7.55
C ALA A 83 3.21 2.73 7.96
N PRO A 84 4.55 2.67 7.86
CA PRO A 84 5.30 1.52 8.33
C PRO A 84 5.42 1.59 9.85
N GLU A 85 4.70 0.73 10.54
CA GLU A 85 4.69 0.67 12.02
C GLU A 85 6.04 0.18 12.57
N ASN A 86 6.74 -0.74 11.88
CA ASN A 86 8.01 -1.31 12.35
C ASN A 86 9.09 -1.45 11.25
N ARG A 87 10.35 -1.48 11.68
CA ARG A 87 11.52 -1.71 10.81
C ARG A 87 11.49 -3.08 10.12
N ALA A 88 10.92 -4.09 10.78
CA ALA A 88 10.70 -5.42 10.19
C ALA A 88 9.67 -5.37 9.05
N ASP A 89 8.65 -4.52 9.17
CA ASP A 89 7.63 -4.36 8.13
C ASP A 89 8.20 -3.63 6.91
N ALA A 90 9.11 -2.67 7.11
CA ALA A 90 9.84 -2.03 6.01
C ALA A 90 10.69 -3.05 5.19
N GLN A 91 11.33 -4.01 5.85
CA GLN A 91 12.08 -5.08 5.16
C GLN A 91 11.15 -6.02 4.40
N ARG A 92 10.01 -6.40 5.00
CA ARG A 92 8.99 -7.22 4.33
C ARG A 92 8.44 -6.53 3.08
N LEU A 93 8.16 -5.23 3.18
CA LEU A 93 7.72 -4.42 2.03
C LEU A 93 8.78 -4.39 0.94
N GLN A 94 10.05 -4.23 1.28
CA GLN A 94 11.14 -4.27 0.30
C GLN A 94 11.17 -5.60 -0.46
N ILE A 95 11.08 -6.73 0.25
CA ILE A 95 11.04 -8.07 -0.37
C ILE A 95 9.81 -8.23 -1.28
N GLN A 96 8.67 -7.70 -0.86
CA GLN A 96 7.45 -7.74 -1.66
C GLN A 96 7.59 -6.91 -2.94
N PHE A 97 8.20 -5.72 -2.89
CA PHE A 97 8.50 -4.92 -4.07
C PHE A 97 9.51 -5.62 -5.00
N GLU A 98 10.57 -6.23 -4.45
CA GLU A 98 11.52 -7.05 -5.22
C GLU A 98 10.83 -8.23 -5.92
N SER A 99 9.87 -8.89 -5.24
CA SER A 99 9.08 -9.99 -5.80
C SER A 99 8.12 -9.55 -6.91
N LEU A 100 7.63 -8.31 -6.88
CA LEU A 100 6.82 -7.75 -7.96
C LEU A 100 7.69 -7.40 -9.16
N LEU A 101 8.89 -6.87 -8.93
CA LEU A 101 9.84 -6.54 -10.00
C LEU A 101 10.37 -7.78 -10.74
N SER A 102 10.41 -8.95 -10.09
CA SER A 102 10.79 -10.21 -10.74
C SER A 102 9.72 -10.77 -11.69
N LYS A 103 8.49 -10.23 -11.66
CA LYS A 103 7.37 -10.61 -12.54
C LYS A 103 6.93 -9.43 -13.42
N PRO A 104 7.80 -8.94 -14.34
CA PRO A 104 7.54 -7.72 -15.10
C PRO A 104 6.37 -7.84 -16.08
N GLU A 105 5.98 -9.04 -16.50
CA GLU A 105 4.86 -9.26 -17.44
C GLU A 105 3.49 -8.83 -16.88
N GLN A 106 3.38 -8.68 -15.55
CA GLN A 106 2.12 -8.33 -14.87
C GLN A 106 1.94 -6.81 -14.68
N LEU A 107 2.94 -6.01 -15.08
CA LEU A 107 3.00 -4.58 -14.81
C LEU A 107 3.31 -3.76 -16.07
N ASP A 108 2.67 -2.61 -16.17
CA ASP A 108 2.99 -1.60 -17.19
C ASP A 108 4.42 -1.06 -16.99
N PRO A 109 5.12 -0.65 -18.06
CA PRO A 109 6.50 -0.17 -17.98
C PRO A 109 6.67 1.04 -17.04
N ALA A 110 5.68 1.94 -17.02
CA ALA A 110 5.66 3.07 -16.10
C ALA A 110 5.53 2.60 -14.64
N SER A 111 4.67 1.62 -14.36
CA SER A 111 4.51 1.07 -13.00
C SER A 111 5.75 0.31 -12.51
N LEU A 112 6.48 -0.34 -13.44
CA LEU A 112 7.79 -0.94 -13.14
C LEU A 112 8.83 0.12 -12.78
N SER A 113 8.85 1.25 -13.49
CA SER A 113 9.77 2.35 -13.17
C SER A 113 9.48 2.95 -11.80
N LEU A 114 8.19 3.07 -11.42
CA LEU A 114 7.76 3.51 -10.10
C LEU A 114 8.15 2.52 -9.00
N ALA A 115 7.94 1.22 -9.21
CA ALA A 115 8.37 0.20 -8.26
C ALA A 115 9.88 0.23 -8.01
N ARG A 116 10.68 0.46 -9.07
CA ARG A 116 12.14 0.61 -8.95
C ARG A 116 12.54 1.86 -8.18
N SER A 117 11.92 3.01 -8.45
CA SER A 117 12.25 4.26 -7.75
C SER A 117 11.90 4.17 -6.26
N VAL A 118 10.77 3.55 -5.92
CA VAL A 118 10.34 3.32 -4.53
C VAL A 118 11.31 2.39 -3.79
N LEU A 119 11.78 1.34 -4.47
CA LEU A 119 12.78 0.43 -3.90
C LEU A 119 14.10 1.16 -3.62
N GLN A 120 14.58 1.98 -4.56
CA GLN A 120 15.77 2.83 -4.33
C GLN A 120 15.57 3.76 -3.14
N GLN A 121 14.41 4.41 -3.04
CA GLN A 121 14.07 5.27 -1.90
C GLN A 121 14.10 4.50 -0.57
N LEU A 122 13.59 3.26 -0.53
CA LEU A 122 13.64 2.41 0.66
C LEU A 122 15.07 2.09 1.09
N GLN A 123 15.94 1.77 0.13
CA GLN A 123 17.35 1.49 0.39
C GLN A 123 18.08 2.71 0.94
N GLU A 124 17.83 3.89 0.38
CA GLU A 124 18.39 5.15 0.88
C GLU A 124 17.89 5.47 2.29
N ARG A 125 16.59 5.29 2.57
CA ARG A 125 16.07 5.45 3.93
C ARG A 125 16.77 4.52 4.90
N ARG A 126 17.03 3.27 4.52
CA ARG A 126 17.77 2.33 5.37
C ARG A 126 19.18 2.84 5.69
N LYS A 127 19.95 3.25 4.67
CA LYS A 127 21.30 3.81 4.87
C LYS A 127 21.28 5.02 5.81
N LEU A 128 20.30 5.91 5.64
CA LEU A 128 20.12 7.08 6.51
C LEU A 128 19.79 6.68 7.95
N THR A 129 18.94 5.67 8.16
CA THR A 129 18.64 5.18 9.52
C THR A 129 19.87 4.57 10.19
N GLU A 130 20.69 3.81 9.45
CA GLU A 130 21.91 3.22 9.98
C GLU A 130 22.96 4.30 10.33
N ALA A 131 23.07 5.35 9.52
CA ALA A 131 23.94 6.49 9.80
C ALA A 131 23.48 7.25 11.06
N LEU A 132 22.17 7.47 11.20
CA LEU A 132 21.56 8.12 12.36
C LEU A 132 21.83 7.32 13.64
N GLU A 133 21.66 6.00 13.61
CA GLU A 133 21.94 5.11 14.75
C GLU A 133 23.40 5.19 15.18
N ARG A 134 24.34 5.20 14.23
CA ARG A 134 25.77 5.37 14.53
C ARG A 134 26.06 6.73 15.17
N GLN A 135 25.47 7.80 14.65
CA GLN A 135 25.62 9.14 15.21
C GLN A 135 25.03 9.23 16.63
N GLN A 136 23.88 8.61 16.87
CA GLN A 136 23.29 8.54 18.21
C GLN A 136 24.17 7.77 19.20
N ALA A 137 24.77 6.66 18.77
CA ALA A 137 25.72 5.91 19.61
C ALA A 137 26.94 6.79 19.97
N GLN A 138 27.52 7.47 18.99
CA GLN A 138 28.64 8.39 19.22
C GLN A 138 28.27 9.53 20.18
N ASN A 139 27.09 10.13 20.03
CA ASN A 139 26.62 11.18 20.95
C ASN A 139 26.47 10.68 22.38
N ARG A 140 25.95 9.45 22.58
CA ARG A 140 25.85 8.86 23.92
C ARG A 140 27.22 8.65 24.55
N ASP A 141 28.21 8.25 23.77
CA ASP A 141 29.58 8.04 24.26
C ASP A 141 30.26 9.38 24.59
N LEU A 142 30.07 10.40 23.76
CA LEU A 142 30.55 11.76 24.06
C LEU A 142 29.89 12.33 25.31
N GLN A 143 28.60 12.09 25.50
CA GLN A 143 27.87 12.55 26.67
C GLN A 143 28.36 11.89 27.96
N LYS A 144 28.63 10.58 27.94
CA LYS A 144 29.27 9.90 29.09
C LYS A 144 30.62 10.50 29.44
N ARG A 145 31.47 10.75 28.44
CA ARG A 145 32.78 11.38 28.66
C ARG A 145 32.64 12.79 29.24
N TYR A 146 31.66 13.55 28.77
CA TYR A 146 31.35 14.86 29.31
C TYR A 146 30.92 14.76 30.78
N ASP A 147 30.04 13.83 31.12
CA ASP A 147 29.58 13.61 32.50
C ASP A 147 30.73 13.18 33.42
N ASP A 148 31.63 12.30 32.96
CA ASP A 148 32.83 11.88 33.69
C ASP A 148 33.78 13.05 33.98
N LEU A 149 34.01 13.91 32.98
CA LEU A 149 34.85 15.10 33.16
C LEU A 149 34.20 16.11 34.10
N ASN A 150 32.89 16.30 34.00
CA ASN A 150 32.14 17.19 34.88
C ASN A 150 32.15 16.67 36.34
N ALA A 151 32.03 15.35 36.54
CA ALA A 151 32.18 14.72 37.85
C ALA A 151 33.58 14.96 38.43
N LYS A 152 34.65 14.83 37.63
CA LYS A 152 36.02 15.14 38.05
C LYS A 152 36.21 16.61 38.43
N LEU A 153 35.63 17.53 37.65
CA LEU A 153 35.69 18.96 37.97
C LEU A 153 34.98 19.27 39.28
N ASN A 154 33.83 18.64 39.54
CA ASN A 154 33.12 18.82 40.81
C ASN A 154 33.90 18.25 42.00
N ALA A 155 34.51 17.07 41.86
CA ALA A 155 35.38 16.51 42.88
C ALA A 155 36.60 17.42 43.17
N LEU A 156 37.20 18.02 42.13
CA LEU A 156 38.29 18.97 42.32
C LEU A 156 37.83 20.24 43.05
N ARG A 157 36.63 20.75 42.75
CA ARG A 157 36.04 21.88 43.47
C ARG A 157 35.75 21.57 44.93
N GLU A 158 35.32 20.35 45.24
CA GLU A 158 35.13 19.90 46.62
C GLU A 158 36.45 19.85 47.38
N VAL A 159 37.48 19.27 46.77
CA VAL A 159 38.84 19.26 47.34
C VAL A 159 39.38 20.68 47.54
N GLU A 160 39.16 21.59 46.59
CA GLU A 160 39.54 23.00 46.73
C GLU A 160 38.84 23.65 47.95
N ARG A 161 37.54 23.41 48.14
CA ARG A 161 36.81 23.89 49.31
C ARG A 161 37.34 23.30 50.61
N ASP A 162 37.62 22.00 50.65
CA ASP A 162 38.17 21.34 51.83
C ASP A 162 39.56 21.88 52.21
N LEU A 163 40.38 22.23 51.22
CA LEU A 163 41.69 22.85 51.45
C LEU A 163 41.55 24.30 51.93
N GLN A 164 40.63 25.09 51.36
CA GLN A 164 40.37 26.45 51.80
C GLN A 164 39.82 26.51 53.24
N LEU A 165 39.09 25.47 53.68
CA LEU A 165 38.56 25.34 55.04
C LEU A 165 39.58 24.81 56.07
N LYS A 166 40.79 24.42 55.66
CA LYS A 166 41.92 24.09 56.55
C LYS A 166 42.96 25.22 56.59
N PRO A 167 42.70 26.39 57.22
CA PRO A 167 43.76 27.33 57.52
C PRO A 167 44.66 26.72 58.61
N SER A 168 45.87 26.37 58.19
CA SER A 168 47.12 26.19 58.97
C SER A 168 47.02 26.46 60.49
N LYS A 169 46.67 25.45 61.28
CA LYS A 169 47.16 25.31 62.66
C LYS A 169 48.52 24.64 62.60
N THR A 170 49.59 25.39 62.33
CA THR A 170 50.97 25.01 62.66
C THR A 170 51.94 26.11 62.19
N LYS A 171 52.13 27.12 63.03
CA LYS A 171 53.43 27.77 63.24
C LYS A 171 53.39 28.50 64.58
N GLY A 172 54.25 28.06 65.50
CA GLY A 172 54.49 28.75 66.77
C GLY A 172 54.15 27.94 68.03
N ALA A 173 54.56 26.68 68.12
CA ALA A 173 54.66 25.99 69.40
C ALA A 173 55.94 25.18 69.44
N GLN A 174 57.00 25.76 70.01
CA GLN A 174 58.10 25.08 70.72
C GLN A 174 59.18 26.10 71.11
N PRO A 175 59.97 25.80 72.16
CA PRO A 175 59.60 25.55 73.55
C PRO A 175 60.02 26.71 74.48
#